data_AF-A0A087GDI7-F1
#
_entry.id   AF-A0A087GDI7-F1
#
_cell.length_a   1.000
_cell.length_b   1.000
_cell.length_c   1.000
_cell.angle_alpha   90.00
_cell.angle_beta   90.00
_cell.angle_gamma   90.00
#
_symmetry.space_group_name_H-M   'P 1'
#
loop_
_entity.id
_entity.type
_entity.pdbx_description
1 polymer ?
#
loop_
_entity_poly.entity_id
_entity_poly.type
_entity_poly.pdbx_seq_one_letter_code
_entity_poly.pdbx_strand_id
1 'polypeptide(L)'
;MESKFSSWVLFFLLCNLTFSTISGFRLSRSQPTERISGSAGDVLDDNPVGRLKVFVYELPSKYNKKILQKDPRCLTHMFAAEIYMQRFLLSSPVRTLNPEEADWFYVPVYTTCDLTPNGLPLPFKSPRMMRSAIQLIASNWPYWNRTEGADHFFVVPHDFGACFHYQVNKRIRS
;
A
#
# COMPACT_ATOMS: atom_id res chain seq x y z
N MET A 1 -3.47 -77.14 -7.16
CA MET A 1 -4.07 -75.91 -6.61
C MET A 1 -3.36 -74.76 -7.28
N GLU A 2 -3.93 -74.30 -8.40
CA GLU A 2 -3.26 -73.41 -9.35
C GLU A 2 -3.22 -71.95 -8.87
N SER A 3 -2.11 -71.32 -9.22
CA SER A 3 -1.72 -69.94 -8.97
C SER A 3 -2.63 -68.93 -9.68
N LYS A 4 -3.12 -67.94 -8.94
CA LYS A 4 -3.53 -66.66 -9.53
C LYS A 4 -2.93 -65.49 -8.75
N PHE A 5 -2.36 -64.57 -9.53
CA PHE A 5 -2.28 -63.14 -9.29
C PHE A 5 -1.28 -62.68 -8.20
N SER A 6 -0.02 -62.32 -8.45
CA SER A 6 0.71 -61.92 -9.68
C SER A 6 0.13 -60.78 -10.52
N SER A 7 -0.72 -59.91 -9.96
CA SER A 7 -1.20 -58.72 -10.70
C SER A 7 -1.10 -57.41 -9.94
N TRP A 8 -0.93 -57.42 -8.62
CA TRP A 8 -0.90 -56.17 -7.84
C TRP A 8 0.51 -55.63 -7.64
N VAL A 9 1.53 -56.50 -7.57
CA VAL A 9 2.91 -56.06 -7.30
C VAL A 9 3.57 -55.42 -8.54
N LEU A 10 3.22 -55.90 -9.74
CA LEU A 10 3.71 -55.31 -11.00
C LEU A 10 3.09 -53.92 -11.30
N PHE A 11 1.89 -53.63 -10.78
CA PHE A 11 1.23 -52.34 -11.00
C PHE A 11 1.85 -51.21 -10.16
N PHE A 12 2.36 -51.52 -8.97
CA PHE A 12 2.99 -50.54 -8.08
C PHE A 12 4.43 -50.17 -8.49
N LEU A 13 5.14 -51.07 -9.17
CA LEU A 13 6.52 -50.84 -9.61
C LEU A 13 6.63 -50.08 -10.95
N LEU A 14 5.61 -50.14 -11.83
CA LEU A 14 5.61 -49.41 -13.10
C LEU A 14 5.12 -47.95 -13.01
N CYS A 15 4.41 -47.59 -11.93
CA CYS A 15 3.90 -46.22 -11.76
C CYS A 15 4.97 -45.24 -11.19
N ASN A 16 6.05 -45.77 -10.61
CA ASN A 16 7.10 -44.97 -9.97
C ASN A 16 8.29 -44.63 -10.90
N LEU A 17 8.23 -44.98 -12.18
CA LEU A 17 9.34 -44.77 -13.13
C LEU A 17 9.06 -43.77 -14.26
N THR A 18 7.90 -43.08 -14.28
CA THR A 18 7.55 -42.16 -15.39
C THR A 18 7.32 -40.69 -14.99
N PHE A 19 7.52 -40.29 -13.73
CA PHE A 19 7.40 -38.87 -13.36
C PHE A 19 8.53 -38.40 -12.44
N SER A 20 9.77 -38.76 -12.78
CA SER A 20 10.91 -37.89 -12.50
C SER A 20 11.04 -36.93 -13.69
N THR A 21 11.05 -35.63 -13.41
CA THR A 21 11.20 -34.48 -14.34
C THR A 21 9.90 -33.85 -14.90
N ILE A 22 9.14 -33.20 -14.03
CA ILE A 22 8.51 -31.92 -14.43
C ILE A 22 9.17 -30.82 -13.59
N SER A 23 10.18 -30.21 -14.19
CA SER A 23 10.76 -28.94 -13.76
C SER A 23 9.65 -27.92 -13.53
N GLY A 24 9.73 -27.22 -12.41
CA GLY A 24 8.71 -26.28 -11.96
C GLY A 24 8.35 -25.24 -13.02
N PHE A 25 7.10 -25.26 -13.45
CA PHE A 25 6.49 -24.11 -14.08
C PHE A 25 6.08 -23.12 -12.99
N ARG A 26 6.99 -22.21 -12.65
CA ARG A 26 6.58 -20.92 -12.07
C ARG A 26 5.75 -20.23 -13.14
N LEU A 27 4.42 -20.16 -12.95
CA LEU A 27 3.59 -19.17 -13.64
C LEU A 27 4.00 -17.78 -13.11
N SER A 28 5.12 -17.27 -13.61
CA SER A 28 5.37 -15.84 -13.64
C SER A 28 4.37 -15.29 -14.65
N ARG A 29 3.20 -14.86 -14.18
CA ARG A 29 2.38 -13.92 -14.94
C ARG A 29 3.10 -12.58 -14.88
N SER A 30 4.18 -12.44 -15.66
CA SER A 30 4.64 -11.13 -16.08
C SER A 30 3.56 -10.62 -17.03
N GLN A 31 2.53 -9.96 -16.51
CA GLN A 31 1.83 -9.02 -17.37
C GLN A 31 2.91 -8.01 -17.82
N PRO A 32 3.12 -7.83 -19.12
CA PRO A 32 3.82 -6.64 -19.58
C PRO A 32 2.95 -5.49 -19.10
N THR A 33 3.40 -4.75 -18.09
CA THR A 33 2.93 -3.39 -17.90
C THR A 33 3.38 -2.65 -19.15
N GLU A 34 2.47 -2.48 -20.11
CA GLU A 34 2.68 -1.56 -21.22
C GLU A 34 2.94 -0.19 -20.60
N ARG A 35 4.19 0.26 -20.71
CA ARG A 35 4.58 1.60 -20.32
C ARG A 35 3.98 2.52 -21.37
N ILE A 36 2.98 3.29 -20.98
CA ILE A 36 2.36 4.28 -21.88
C ILE A 36 3.42 5.34 -22.14
N SER A 37 3.90 5.42 -23.39
CA SER A 37 4.83 6.46 -23.82
C SER A 37 4.21 7.85 -23.61
N GLY A 38 4.92 8.74 -22.92
CA GLY A 38 4.42 10.04 -22.46
C GLY A 38 3.73 10.01 -21.11
N SER A 39 3.83 8.91 -20.35
CA SER A 39 3.34 8.85 -18.96
C SER A 39 4.20 9.70 -18.04
N ALA A 40 3.67 10.07 -16.86
CA ALA A 40 4.43 10.77 -15.83
C ALA A 40 5.75 10.08 -15.45
N GLY A 41 5.85 8.76 -15.68
CA GLY A 41 7.10 8.00 -15.50
C GLY A 41 8.20 8.31 -16.53
N ASP A 42 7.84 8.74 -17.74
CA ASP A 42 8.78 9.04 -18.83
C ASP A 42 9.38 10.45 -18.70
N VAL A 43 8.65 11.38 -18.09
CA VAL A 43 9.14 12.73 -17.72
C VAL A 43 10.40 12.65 -16.84
N LEU A 44 10.57 11.55 -16.09
CA LEU A 44 11.73 11.32 -15.25
C LEU A 44 12.95 10.81 -16.01
N ASP A 45 12.80 10.31 -17.24
CA ASP A 45 13.89 9.69 -18.02
C ASP A 45 14.61 10.71 -18.95
N ASP A 46 13.97 11.85 -19.27
CA ASP A 46 14.48 12.85 -20.24
C ASP A 46 15.29 14.02 -19.64
N ASN A 47 15.46 14.14 -18.32
CA ASN A 47 16.21 15.26 -17.70
C ASN A 47 17.23 14.81 -16.62
N PRO A 48 18.55 14.83 -16.90
CA PRO A 48 19.57 14.35 -15.97
C PRO A 48 19.87 15.27 -14.77
N VAL A 49 19.30 16.49 -14.69
CA VAL A 49 19.59 17.48 -13.63
C VAL A 49 18.42 17.67 -12.64
N GLY A 50 17.20 17.19 -12.95
CA GLY A 50 15.96 17.59 -12.25
C GLY A 50 15.00 16.46 -11.88
N ARG A 51 15.52 15.30 -11.43
CA ARG A 51 14.66 14.18 -11.01
C ARG A 51 14.10 14.48 -9.62
N LEU A 52 12.79 14.77 -9.56
CA LEU A 52 12.00 14.87 -8.32
C LEU A 52 12.46 13.83 -7.29
N LYS A 53 12.83 14.31 -6.10
CA LYS A 53 13.21 13.49 -4.94
C LYS A 53 12.17 13.59 -3.84
N VAL A 54 11.65 12.43 -3.45
CA VAL A 54 10.67 12.31 -2.37
C VAL A 54 11.27 11.53 -1.20
N PHE A 55 11.39 12.17 -0.04
CA PHE A 55 11.69 11.47 1.20
C PHE A 55 10.40 10.90 1.80
N VAL A 56 10.44 9.65 2.26
CA VAL A 56 9.29 8.99 2.90
C VAL A 56 9.56 8.82 4.39
N TYR A 57 8.73 9.43 5.24
CA TYR A 57 8.88 9.30 6.69
C TYR A 57 8.70 7.85 7.17
N GLU A 58 9.57 7.44 8.09
CA GLU A 58 9.42 6.20 8.84
C GLU A 58 8.58 6.42 10.09
N LEU A 59 7.26 6.33 9.95
CA LEU A 59 6.34 6.51 11.06
C LEU A 59 6.17 5.22 11.89
N PRO A 60 5.88 5.36 13.21
CA PRO A 60 5.42 4.23 14.02
C PRO A 60 4.22 3.52 13.40
N SER A 61 4.20 2.19 13.49
CA SER A 61 3.20 1.34 12.80
C SER A 61 1.74 1.65 13.15
N LYS A 62 1.48 2.33 14.27
CA LYS A 62 0.14 2.80 14.68
C LYS A 62 -0.52 3.75 13.67
N TYR A 63 0.27 4.42 12.83
CA TYR A 63 -0.23 5.34 11.80
C TYR A 63 -0.48 4.67 10.45
N ASN A 64 -0.02 3.42 10.24
CA ASN A 64 -0.16 2.73 8.96
C ASN A 64 -0.33 1.21 9.11
N LYS A 65 0.75 0.44 9.23
CA LYS A 65 0.79 -1.04 9.19
C LYS A 65 -0.20 -1.68 10.17
N LYS A 66 -0.34 -1.16 11.40
CA LYS A 66 -1.29 -1.71 12.39
C LYS A 66 -2.75 -1.48 12.00
N ILE A 67 -3.06 -0.39 11.32
CA ILE A 67 -4.42 -0.10 10.83
C ILE A 67 -4.78 -1.10 9.73
N LEU A 68 -3.85 -1.33 8.80
CA LEU A 68 -4.01 -2.31 7.73
C LEU A 68 -4.10 -3.76 8.26
N GLN A 69 -3.31 -4.10 9.27
CA GLN A 69 -3.39 -5.42 9.94
C GLN A 69 -4.73 -5.61 10.64
N LYS A 70 -5.28 -4.55 11.24
CA LYS A 70 -6.59 -4.57 11.89
C LYS A 70 -7.73 -4.77 10.87
N ASP A 71 -7.66 -4.11 9.72
CA ASP A 71 -8.68 -4.20 8.68
C ASP A 71 -8.09 -4.35 7.26
N PRO A 72 -7.86 -5.60 6.81
CA PRO A 72 -7.30 -5.86 5.49
C PRO A 72 -8.25 -5.50 4.34
N ARG A 73 -9.54 -5.24 4.61
CA ARG A 73 -10.51 -4.81 3.60
C ARG A 73 -10.11 -3.49 2.96
N CYS A 74 -9.29 -2.67 3.63
CA CYS A 74 -8.78 -1.43 3.03
C CYS A 74 -8.01 -1.69 1.73
N LEU A 75 -7.39 -2.86 1.52
CA LEU A 75 -6.64 -3.18 0.30
C LEU A 75 -7.49 -3.19 -0.97
N THR A 76 -8.78 -3.49 -0.84
CA THR A 76 -9.72 -3.54 -1.96
C THR A 76 -10.76 -2.41 -1.91
N HIS A 77 -10.64 -1.51 -0.93
CA HIS A 77 -11.53 -0.36 -0.77
C HIS A 77 -11.04 0.85 -1.60
N MET A 78 -11.89 1.85 -1.83
CA MET A 78 -11.46 3.10 -2.49
C MET A 78 -10.32 3.82 -1.74
N PHE A 79 -10.18 3.55 -0.44
CA PHE A 79 -9.14 4.12 0.43
C PHE A 79 -7.78 3.44 0.29
N ALA A 80 -7.69 2.35 -0.50
CA ALA A 80 -6.43 1.69 -0.79
C ALA A 80 -5.38 2.62 -1.40
N ALA A 81 -5.79 3.77 -1.95
CA ALA A 81 -4.90 4.81 -2.45
C ALA A 81 -3.82 5.21 -1.44
N GLU A 82 -4.11 5.29 -0.13
CA GLU A 82 -3.11 5.58 0.91
C GLU A 82 -1.98 4.53 0.91
N ILE A 83 -2.37 3.26 0.77
CA ILE A 83 -1.48 2.09 0.80
C ILE A 83 -0.67 2.00 -0.48
N TYR A 84 -1.33 2.13 -1.62
CA TYR A 84 -0.69 2.02 -2.92
C TYR A 84 0.23 3.20 -3.21
N MET A 85 -0.09 4.41 -2.74
CA MET A 85 0.84 5.54 -2.82
C MET A 85 2.12 5.26 -2.02
N GLN A 86 1.99 4.78 -0.77
CA GLN A 86 3.18 4.44 0.01
C GLN A 86 4.00 3.35 -0.68
N ARG A 87 3.38 2.27 -1.15
CA ARG A 87 4.09 1.19 -1.85
C ARG A 87 4.79 1.69 -3.12
N PHE A 88 4.09 2.49 -3.92
CA PHE A 88 4.61 3.10 -5.13
C PHE A 88 5.87 3.93 -4.83
N LEU A 89 5.80 4.85 -3.87
CA LEU A 89 6.95 5.67 -3.48
C LEU A 89 8.09 4.81 -2.94
N LEU A 90 7.81 3.80 -2.12
CA LEU A 90 8.86 2.92 -1.59
C LEU A 90 9.63 2.15 -2.68
N SER A 91 8.99 1.85 -3.82
CA SER A 91 9.60 1.15 -4.97
C SER A 91 10.02 2.06 -6.12
N SER A 92 9.73 3.36 -6.05
CA SER A 92 9.93 4.29 -7.17
C SER A 92 11.34 4.88 -7.16
N PRO A 93 11.97 5.10 -8.33
CA PRO A 93 13.27 5.78 -8.43
C PRO A 93 13.25 7.23 -7.95
N VAL A 94 12.07 7.85 -7.78
CA VAL A 94 11.93 9.19 -7.19
C VAL A 94 12.20 9.21 -5.69
N ARG A 95 12.16 8.05 -5.02
CA ARG A 95 12.40 8.01 -3.58
C ARG A 95 13.86 8.27 -3.28
N THR A 96 14.10 9.14 -2.31
CA THR A 96 15.39 9.29 -1.66
C THR A 96 15.36 8.74 -0.23
N LEU A 97 16.53 8.27 0.23
CA LEU A 97 16.80 7.94 1.63
C LEU A 97 17.52 9.09 2.36
N ASN A 98 18.04 10.07 1.61
CA ASN A 98 18.70 11.24 2.15
C ASN A 98 17.68 12.41 2.18
N PRO A 99 17.28 12.89 3.36
CA PRO A 99 16.32 13.99 3.45
C PRO A 99 16.89 15.34 2.99
N GLU A 100 18.22 15.49 2.90
CA GLU A 100 18.86 16.75 2.45
C GLU A 100 18.79 16.95 0.93
N GLU A 101 18.56 15.88 0.16
CA GLU A 101 18.35 15.96 -1.30
C GLU A 101 16.86 15.92 -1.69
N ALA A 102 15.95 15.92 -0.70
CA ALA A 102 14.52 15.77 -0.95
C ALA A 102 13.88 17.10 -1.34
N ASP A 103 13.12 17.09 -2.45
CA ASP A 103 12.28 18.22 -2.86
C ASP A 103 10.93 18.20 -2.13
N TRP A 104 10.43 17.00 -1.82
CA TRP A 104 9.14 16.80 -1.14
C TRP A 104 9.23 15.70 -0.08
N PHE A 105 8.38 15.82 0.92
CA PHE A 105 8.30 14.90 2.04
C PHE A 105 6.93 14.22 2.10
N TYR A 106 6.90 12.90 1.89
CA TYR A 106 5.69 12.11 2.03
C TYR A 106 5.53 11.57 3.45
N VAL A 107 4.36 11.81 4.04
CA VAL A 107 4.02 11.34 5.39
C VAL A 107 2.97 10.21 5.32
N PRO A 108 3.35 8.93 5.48
CA PRO A 108 2.46 7.79 5.25
C PRO A 108 1.50 7.52 6.43
N VAL A 109 0.43 8.31 6.51
CA VAL A 109 -0.66 8.16 7.50
C VAL A 109 -1.90 7.56 6.85
N TYR A 110 -2.36 6.41 7.34
CA TYR A 110 -3.55 5.73 6.81
C TYR A 110 -4.81 6.17 7.57
N THR A 111 -5.21 7.41 7.35
CA THR A 111 -6.30 8.03 8.13
C THR A 111 -7.68 7.45 7.81
N THR A 112 -7.84 6.79 6.67
CA THR A 112 -9.14 6.38 6.12
C THR A 112 -9.34 4.87 6.13
N CYS A 113 -8.28 4.09 6.36
CA CYS A 113 -8.34 2.62 6.47
C CYS A 113 -8.92 2.08 7.79
N ASP A 114 -9.20 2.92 8.80
CA ASP A 114 -9.90 2.46 10.01
C ASP A 114 -11.41 2.50 9.80
N LEU A 115 -11.93 1.41 9.24
CA LEU A 115 -13.32 1.30 8.82
C LEU A 115 -14.22 0.80 9.95
N THR A 116 -15.49 1.21 9.87
CA THR A 116 -16.59 0.58 10.61
C THR A 116 -16.85 -0.85 10.11
N PRO A 117 -17.64 -1.66 10.82
CA PRO A 117 -18.06 -2.97 10.32
C PRO A 117 -18.69 -2.92 8.93
N ASN A 118 -19.40 -1.83 8.60
CA ASN A 118 -20.05 -1.62 7.31
C ASN A 118 -19.13 -0.99 6.24
N GLY A 119 -17.83 -0.84 6.51
CA GLY A 119 -16.88 -0.29 5.54
C GLY A 119 -16.87 1.23 5.42
N LEU A 120 -17.61 1.96 6.27
CA LEU A 120 -17.56 3.42 6.30
C LEU A 120 -16.34 3.90 7.08
N PRO A 121 -15.68 4.99 6.64
CA PRO A 121 -14.58 5.58 7.38
C PRO A 121 -15.04 6.24 8.69
N LEU A 122 -14.12 6.42 9.64
CA LEU A 122 -14.38 7.08 10.91
C LEU A 122 -14.00 8.58 10.87
N PRO A 123 -14.95 9.52 10.62
CA PRO A 123 -14.69 10.95 10.40
C PRO A 123 -13.84 11.59 11.48
N PHE A 124 -14.16 11.30 12.73
CA PHE A 124 -13.62 12.02 13.88
C PHE A 124 -12.24 11.51 14.31
N LYS A 125 -11.84 10.32 13.83
CA LYS A 125 -10.54 9.73 14.18
C LYS A 125 -9.43 10.22 13.25
N SER A 126 -9.74 10.44 11.98
CA SER A 126 -8.79 10.90 10.96
C SER A 126 -8.08 12.22 11.37
N PRO A 127 -8.78 13.32 11.74
CA PRO A 127 -8.12 14.56 12.13
C PRO A 127 -7.22 14.44 13.37
N ARG A 128 -7.61 13.61 14.35
CA ARG A 128 -6.81 13.36 15.56
C ARG A 128 -5.53 12.61 15.23
N MET A 129 -5.62 11.60 14.37
CA MET A 129 -4.48 10.84 13.91
C MET A 129 -3.52 11.72 13.11
N MET A 130 -4.04 12.54 12.19
CA MET A 130 -3.25 13.47 11.39
C MET A 130 -2.49 14.47 12.28
N ARG A 131 -3.19 15.12 13.22
CA ARG A 131 -2.56 16.04 14.19
C ARG A 131 -1.45 15.36 14.98
N SER A 132 -1.70 14.14 15.47
CA SER A 132 -0.70 13.39 16.23
C SER A 132 0.50 12.96 15.38
N ALA A 133 0.32 12.71 14.08
CA ALA A 133 1.40 12.40 13.16
C ALA A 133 2.24 13.65 12.86
N ILE A 134 1.60 14.78 12.58
CA ILE A 134 2.25 16.08 12.35
C ILE A 134 3.07 16.49 13.58
N GLN A 135 2.49 16.42 14.78
CA GLN A 135 3.20 16.73 16.01
C GLN A 135 4.43 15.84 16.20
N LEU A 136 4.31 14.54 15.92
CA LEU A 136 5.43 13.61 16.01
C LEU A 136 6.54 13.96 15.02
N ILE A 137 6.20 14.27 13.76
CA ILE A 137 7.24 14.57 12.78
C ILE A 137 7.91 15.92 13.02
N ALA A 138 7.15 16.90 13.48
CA ALA A 138 7.64 18.22 13.88
C ALA A 138 8.56 18.17 15.12
N SER A 139 8.32 17.24 16.04
CA SER A 139 9.14 17.10 17.25
C SER A 139 10.41 16.28 17.04
N ASN A 140 10.39 15.32 16.11
CA ASN A 140 11.44 14.30 16.00
C ASN A 140 12.39 14.52 14.82
N TRP A 141 11.98 15.29 13.80
CA TRP A 141 12.81 15.58 12.62
C TRP A 141 12.79 17.08 12.32
N PRO A 142 13.92 17.66 11.86
CA PRO A 142 14.00 19.10 11.62
C PRO A 142 13.26 19.55 10.36
N TYR A 143 12.94 18.63 9.44
CA TYR A 143 12.45 18.96 8.10
C TYR A 143 11.08 19.63 8.08
N TRP A 144 10.17 19.23 8.99
CA TRP A 144 8.84 19.83 9.07
C TRP A 144 8.91 21.32 9.43
N ASN A 145 9.74 21.66 10.41
CA ASN A 145 9.82 23.02 10.94
C ASN A 145 10.56 23.99 10.01
N ARG A 146 11.28 23.49 9.00
CA ARG A 146 11.97 24.32 7.99
C ARG A 146 11.00 25.12 7.12
N THR A 147 9.85 24.53 6.82
CA THR A 147 8.86 25.04 5.86
C THR A 147 7.46 25.14 6.47
N GLU A 148 7.33 24.81 7.75
CA GLU A 148 6.05 24.63 8.44
C GLU A 148 5.11 23.64 7.73
N GLY A 149 5.69 22.66 7.02
CA GLY A 149 4.94 21.65 6.28
C GLY A 149 4.63 21.99 4.82
N ALA A 150 5.15 23.10 4.28
CA ALA A 150 4.84 23.51 2.90
C ALA A 150 5.40 22.56 1.82
N ASP A 151 6.50 21.84 2.13
CA ASP A 151 7.09 20.80 1.28
C ASP A 151 6.65 19.37 1.70
N HIS A 152 5.61 19.26 2.54
CA HIS A 152 5.04 17.99 2.99
C HIS A 152 3.70 17.72 2.32
N PHE A 153 3.49 16.47 1.92
CA PHE A 153 2.21 16.05 1.35
C PHE A 153 1.70 14.74 1.96
N PHE A 154 0.38 14.60 1.85
CA PHE A 154 -0.40 13.50 2.41
C PHE A 154 -1.38 13.00 1.34
N VAL A 155 -1.70 11.71 1.36
CA VAL A 155 -2.81 11.16 0.60
C VAL A 155 -3.95 10.89 1.56
N VAL A 156 -5.06 11.60 1.38
CA VAL A 156 -6.26 11.55 2.23
C VAL A 156 -7.47 11.38 1.31
N PRO A 157 -7.74 10.17 0.79
CA PRO A 157 -8.71 9.91 -0.28
C PRO A 157 -10.17 9.97 0.19
N HIS A 158 -10.39 10.41 1.43
CA HIS A 158 -11.70 10.41 2.02
C HIS A 158 -12.42 11.72 1.72
N ASP A 159 -13.54 11.57 1.04
CA ASP A 159 -14.48 12.63 0.76
C ASP A 159 -15.71 12.50 1.67
N PHE A 160 -16.08 13.58 2.34
CA PHE A 160 -17.45 13.78 2.81
C PHE A 160 -18.07 14.81 1.88
N GLY A 161 -18.73 14.34 0.81
CA GLY A 161 -19.55 15.20 -0.01
C GLY A 161 -20.55 15.96 0.88
N ALA A 162 -20.84 17.22 0.53
CA ALA A 162 -21.69 18.14 1.30
C ALA A 162 -23.07 17.57 1.70
N CYS A 163 -23.54 16.50 1.05
CA CYS A 163 -24.82 15.84 1.31
C CYS A 163 -24.90 15.03 2.63
N PHE A 164 -23.80 14.77 3.34
CA PHE A 164 -23.85 13.99 4.59
C PHE A 164 -24.12 14.83 5.87
N HIS A 165 -24.05 16.16 5.80
CA HIS A 165 -24.27 17.02 6.98
C HIS A 165 -25.71 16.94 7.51
N TYR A 166 -26.70 16.74 6.64
CA TYR A 166 -28.11 16.69 7.02
C TYR A 166 -28.47 15.48 7.91
N GLN A 167 -27.74 14.37 7.81
CA GLN A 167 -28.06 13.15 8.58
C GLN A 167 -27.42 13.09 9.97
N VAL A 168 -26.36 13.86 10.22
CA VAL A 168 -25.72 13.90 11.55
C VAL A 168 -26.61 14.60 12.57
N ASN A 169 -27.31 15.67 12.17
CA ASN A 169 -28.26 16.38 13.05
C ASN A 169 -29.49 15.55 13.43
N LYS A 170 -29.83 14.50 12.66
CA LYS A 170 -30.94 13.59 12.98
C LYS A 170 -30.57 12.51 14.01
N ARG A 171 -29.30 12.12 14.13
CA ARG A 171 -28.87 11.04 15.06
C ARG A 171 -28.47 11.52 16.45
N ILE A 172 -28.24 12.82 16.65
CA ILE A 172 -27.92 13.37 17.98
C ILE A 172 -29.20 13.63 18.82
N ARG A 173 -30.39 13.46 18.23
CA ARG A 173 -31.69 13.72 18.88
C ARG A 173 -32.57 12.48 19.08
N SER A 174 -32.03 11.27 19.07
CA SER A 174 -32.77 10.03 19.38
C SER A 174 -32.19 9.31 20.58
#